data_AF-A0A395LAS7-F1
#
_entry.id   AF-A0A395LAS7-F1
#
_cell.length_a   1.000
_cell.length_b   1.000
_cell.length_c   1.000
_cell.angle_alpha   90.00
_cell.angle_beta   90.00
_cell.angle_gamma   90.00
#
_symmetry.space_group_name_H-M   'P 1'
#
loop_
_entity.id
_entity.type
_entity.pdbx_description
1 polymer ?
#
loop_
_entity_poly.entity_id
_entity_poly.type
_entity_poly.pdbx_seq_one_letter_code
_entity_poly.pdbx_strand_id
1 'polypeptide(L)'
;MPLFPKPFLVGAVLSAGLAGPALGACRDVNHLGQDYIACTVDPAENDIRLYNKDQAGVPFRSFRALSLELRHREEYMLFAMNGGMYHDDLSPVGLHIEEGREQAPLNTNTGWGNFHLLPNGVFYIDGGKAGVMAADAYRDARIAPRFATQSGPMLVIDGALHPRFLPDSTSLKTRNGVGVTAAGEVVFAVSKRPVRFHDFATLFRDELDCPNALFLDGTISSLYAPDINRHDRLFPMGPMIAVVGKFPR
;
A
#
# COMPACT_ATOMS: atom_id res chain seq x y z
N MET A 1 29.94 -69.42 21.80
CA MET A 1 28.62 -68.89 21.41
C MET A 1 28.69 -67.36 21.46
N PRO A 2 28.68 -66.64 20.33
CA PRO A 2 28.74 -65.17 20.33
C PRO A 2 27.33 -64.57 20.49
N LEU A 3 27.21 -63.54 21.32
CA LEU A 3 26.05 -62.64 21.39
C LEU A 3 26.28 -61.46 20.44
N PHE A 4 25.38 -61.25 19.48
CA PHE A 4 25.30 -60.05 18.64
C PHE A 4 24.49 -58.96 19.34
N PRO A 5 24.95 -57.69 19.42
CA PRO A 5 24.07 -56.56 19.70
C PRO A 5 23.46 -56.00 18.40
N LYS A 6 22.17 -55.67 18.46
CA LYS A 6 21.36 -55.12 17.35
C LYS A 6 21.73 -53.66 17.02
N PRO A 7 21.59 -53.21 15.77
CA PRO A 7 21.82 -51.81 15.41
C PRO A 7 20.62 -50.94 15.81
N PHE A 8 20.91 -49.79 16.41
CA PHE A 8 19.94 -48.71 16.59
C PHE A 8 19.81 -47.92 15.27
N LEU A 9 18.60 -47.87 14.71
CA LEU A 9 18.26 -46.93 13.65
C LEU A 9 18.14 -45.52 14.26
N VAL A 10 18.99 -44.59 13.85
CA VAL A 10 18.82 -43.16 14.11
C VAL A 10 17.84 -42.62 13.06
N GLY A 11 16.62 -42.30 13.49
CA GLY A 11 15.65 -41.62 12.64
C GLY A 11 16.03 -40.16 12.44
N ALA A 12 16.29 -39.76 11.20
CA ALA A 12 16.49 -38.37 10.84
C ALA A 12 15.13 -37.64 10.88
N VAL A 13 14.98 -36.73 11.83
CA VAL A 13 13.84 -35.80 11.87
C VAL A 13 14.13 -34.70 10.85
N LEU A 14 13.45 -34.74 9.70
CA LEU A 14 13.37 -33.58 8.81
C LEU A 14 12.50 -32.52 9.50
N SER A 15 13.15 -31.52 10.08
CA SER A 15 12.49 -30.28 10.49
C SER A 15 12.04 -29.54 9.24
N ALA A 16 10.78 -29.72 8.84
CA ALA A 16 10.13 -28.84 7.88
C ALA A 16 10.08 -27.43 8.48
N GLY A 17 10.89 -26.51 7.93
CA GLY A 17 10.83 -25.12 8.31
C GLY A 17 9.44 -24.56 8.03
N LEU A 18 8.84 -23.94 9.04
CA LEU A 18 7.64 -23.13 8.87
C LEU A 18 8.02 -21.94 7.99
N ALA A 19 7.73 -22.02 6.70
CA ALA A 19 7.69 -20.84 5.83
C ALA A 19 6.56 -19.95 6.36
N GLY A 20 6.92 -18.90 7.08
CA GLY A 20 5.99 -17.82 7.38
C GLY A 20 5.49 -17.20 6.07
N PRO A 21 4.33 -16.51 6.07
CA PRO A 21 3.87 -15.80 4.88
C PRO A 21 4.97 -14.84 4.46
N ALA A 22 5.48 -15.02 3.24
CA ALA A 22 6.42 -14.10 2.66
C ALA A 22 5.65 -12.81 2.40
N LEU A 23 5.76 -11.85 3.31
CA LEU A 23 5.55 -10.45 2.96
C LEU A 23 6.40 -10.20 1.71
N GLY A 24 5.77 -9.71 0.64
CA GLY A 24 6.54 -9.38 -0.55
C GLY A 24 7.58 -8.33 -0.17
N ALA A 25 8.83 -8.67 -0.49
CA ALA A 25 10.00 -8.13 0.15
C ALA A 25 10.09 -6.62 -0.06
N CYS A 26 9.95 -5.84 1.01
CA CYS A 26 10.37 -4.44 0.99
C CYS A 26 11.85 -4.38 0.62
N ARG A 27 12.18 -3.72 -0.48
CA ARG A 27 13.55 -3.59 -0.99
C ARG A 27 13.90 -2.13 -1.24
N ASP A 28 15.19 -1.85 -1.18
CA ASP A 28 15.74 -0.61 -1.69
C ASP A 28 15.76 -0.62 -3.22
N VAL A 29 15.36 0.50 -3.81
CA VAL A 29 15.34 0.70 -5.26
C VAL A 29 16.02 2.02 -5.56
N ASN A 30 16.94 2.02 -6.53
CA ASN A 30 17.53 3.25 -7.04
C ASN A 30 16.98 3.53 -8.43
N HIS A 31 16.44 4.73 -8.64
CA HIS A 31 15.94 5.16 -9.94
C HIS A 31 16.30 6.62 -10.16
N LEU A 32 16.90 6.92 -11.32
CA LEU A 32 17.39 8.27 -11.66
C LEU A 32 18.26 8.91 -10.57
N GLY A 33 19.08 8.10 -9.88
CA GLY A 33 19.96 8.54 -8.80
C GLY A 33 19.25 8.91 -7.49
N GLN A 34 17.98 8.53 -7.34
CA GLN A 34 17.20 8.68 -6.11
C GLN A 34 16.89 7.32 -5.49
N ASP A 35 16.80 7.31 -4.15
CA ASP A 35 16.59 6.09 -3.39
C ASP A 35 15.15 6.00 -2.89
N TYR A 36 14.56 4.83 -3.07
CA TYR A 36 13.18 4.49 -2.72
C TYR A 36 13.16 3.20 -1.91
N ILE A 37 12.05 2.99 -1.22
CA ILE A 37 11.66 1.69 -0.68
C ILE A 37 10.43 1.25 -1.47
N ALA A 38 10.48 0.05 -2.06
CA ALA A 38 9.35 -0.56 -2.73
C ALA A 38 9.00 -1.88 -2.04
N CYS A 39 7.73 -2.08 -1.71
CA CYS A 39 7.20 -3.29 -1.08
C CYS A 39 6.13 -3.87 -2.01
N THR A 40 6.39 -5.05 -2.55
CA THR A 40 5.44 -5.77 -3.39
C THR A 40 4.55 -6.64 -2.51
N VAL A 41 3.29 -6.85 -2.88
CA VAL A 41 2.35 -7.71 -2.15
C VAL A 41 1.45 -8.39 -3.17
N ASP A 42 1.38 -9.72 -3.14
CA ASP A 42 0.37 -10.46 -3.91
C ASP A 42 -0.98 -10.37 -3.18
N PRO A 43 -2.01 -9.71 -3.76
CA PRO A 43 -3.33 -9.62 -3.15
C PRO A 43 -4.09 -10.95 -3.07
N ALA A 44 -3.66 -11.99 -3.80
CA ALA A 44 -4.26 -13.32 -3.73
C ALA A 44 -3.77 -14.12 -2.50
N GLU A 45 -2.56 -13.82 -2.02
CA GLU A 45 -1.94 -14.50 -0.88
C GLU A 45 -2.01 -13.70 0.42
N ASN A 46 -2.16 -12.38 0.33
CA ASN A 46 -2.09 -11.47 1.46
C ASN A 46 -3.37 -10.63 1.61
N ASP A 47 -3.80 -10.42 2.84
CA ASP A 47 -5.01 -9.65 3.14
C ASP A 47 -4.69 -8.15 3.25
N ILE A 48 -4.86 -7.43 2.14
CA ILE A 48 -4.70 -5.97 2.08
C ILE A 48 -6.03 -5.32 2.44
N ARG A 49 -6.02 -4.47 3.47
CA ARG A 49 -7.21 -3.79 4.00
C ARG A 49 -6.99 -2.29 4.13
N LEU A 50 -8.10 -1.54 4.14
CA LEU A 50 -8.12 -0.10 4.39
C LEU A 50 -8.76 0.23 5.73
N TYR A 51 -8.24 1.27 6.37
CA TYR A 51 -8.69 1.76 7.67
C TYR A 51 -8.66 3.28 7.73
N ASN A 52 -9.62 3.90 8.41
CA ASN A 52 -9.60 5.33 8.74
C ASN A 52 -10.01 5.56 10.20
N LYS A 53 -11.17 5.01 10.60
CA LYS A 53 -11.79 5.20 11.91
C LYS A 53 -12.01 3.88 12.63
N ASP A 54 -12.03 3.93 13.96
CA ASP A 54 -12.48 2.82 14.80
C ASP A 54 -14.01 2.65 14.76
N GLN A 55 -14.52 1.67 15.49
CA GLN A 55 -15.96 1.38 15.55
C GLN A 55 -16.78 2.52 16.21
N ALA A 56 -16.14 3.42 16.96
CA ALA A 56 -16.78 4.60 17.53
C ALA A 56 -16.75 5.81 16.57
N GLY A 57 -16.19 5.65 15.37
CA GLY A 57 -16.07 6.71 14.37
C GLY A 57 -14.88 7.65 14.62
N VAL A 58 -13.95 7.29 15.51
CA VAL A 58 -12.78 8.10 15.84
C VAL A 58 -11.60 7.70 14.95
N PRO A 59 -10.92 8.66 14.28
CA PRO A 59 -9.76 8.33 13.45
C PRO A 59 -8.63 7.68 14.25
N PHE A 60 -8.05 6.60 13.72
CA PHE A 60 -6.95 5.88 14.38
C PHE A 60 -5.71 6.75 14.60
N ARG A 61 -5.44 7.72 13.71
CA ARG A 61 -4.30 8.66 13.74
C ARG A 61 -2.91 8.05 13.59
N SER A 62 -2.70 6.77 13.91
CA SER A 62 -1.37 6.17 13.92
C SER A 62 -1.39 4.67 13.69
N PHE A 63 -0.30 4.14 13.12
CA PHE A 63 -0.08 2.69 13.01
C PHE A 63 -0.08 1.98 14.36
N ARG A 64 0.32 2.66 15.44
CA ARG A 64 0.26 2.08 16.79
C ARG A 64 -1.18 1.84 17.23
N ALA A 65 -2.07 2.80 17.03
CA ALA A 65 -3.48 2.64 17.39
C ALA A 65 -4.15 1.54 16.57
N LEU A 66 -3.90 1.51 15.25
CA LEU A 66 -4.37 0.44 14.37
C LEU A 66 -3.82 -0.93 14.80
N SER A 67 -2.53 -1.02 15.15
CA SER A 67 -1.94 -2.28 15.62
C SER A 67 -2.56 -2.79 16.93
N LEU A 68 -2.95 -1.89 17.85
CA LEU A 68 -3.66 -2.27 19.07
C LEU A 68 -5.06 -2.81 18.76
N GLU A 69 -5.79 -2.15 17.87
CA GLU A 69 -7.11 -2.61 17.40
C GLU A 69 -7.03 -4.00 16.76
N LEU A 70 -6.05 -4.24 15.88
CA LEU A 70 -5.86 -5.54 15.23
C LEU A 70 -5.57 -6.65 16.25
N ARG A 71 -4.81 -6.37 17.31
CA ARG A 71 -4.54 -7.35 18.37
C ARG A 71 -5.80 -7.79 19.11
N HIS A 72 -6.79 -6.91 19.28
CA HIS A 72 -8.09 -7.28 19.85
C HIS A 72 -8.85 -8.28 18.97
N ARG A 73 -8.47 -8.42 17.70
CA ARG A 73 -9.04 -9.33 16.71
C ARG A 73 -8.16 -10.55 16.43
N GLU A 74 -7.12 -10.77 17.26
CA GLU A 74 -6.10 -11.82 17.04
C GLU A 74 -5.36 -11.67 15.70
N GLU A 75 -5.27 -10.43 15.21
CA GLU A 75 -4.59 -10.06 13.98
C GLU A 75 -3.35 -9.21 14.28
N TYR A 76 -2.41 -9.18 13.33
CA TYR A 76 -1.24 -8.32 13.40
C TYR A 76 -0.95 -7.67 12.06
N MET A 77 -0.29 -6.52 12.13
CA MET A 77 0.07 -5.74 10.97
C MET A 77 1.43 -6.21 10.46
N LEU A 78 1.45 -6.63 9.21
CA LEU A 78 2.65 -7.09 8.50
C LEU A 78 3.34 -5.91 7.80
N PHE A 79 2.55 -5.03 7.21
CA PHE A 79 2.97 -3.79 6.54
C PHE A 79 1.87 -2.76 6.72
N ALA A 80 2.22 -1.46 6.77
CA ALA A 80 1.23 -0.41 6.56
C ALA A 80 1.84 0.87 5.99
N MET A 81 1.02 1.62 5.26
CA MET A 81 1.35 2.93 4.71
C MET A 81 0.14 3.86 4.84
N ASN A 82 0.34 5.18 4.90
CA ASN A 82 -0.79 6.10 4.75
C ASN A 82 -1.45 5.91 3.37
N GLY A 83 -2.77 5.96 3.34
CA GLY A 83 -3.60 5.80 2.15
C GLY A 83 -3.89 7.13 1.45
N GLY A 84 -5.10 7.28 0.94
CA GLY A 84 -5.53 8.49 0.22
C GLY A 84 -5.45 9.78 1.04
N MET A 85 -5.51 10.90 0.33
CA MET A 85 -5.50 12.24 0.93
C MET A 85 -6.69 12.47 1.86
N TYR A 86 -6.50 13.30 2.88
CA TYR A 86 -7.48 13.55 3.94
C TYR A 86 -7.54 15.04 4.35
N HIS A 87 -8.65 15.42 4.98
CA HIS A 87 -8.89 16.74 5.55
C HIS A 87 -8.24 16.89 6.94
N ASP A 88 -8.20 18.10 7.50
CA ASP A 88 -7.58 18.35 8.81
C ASP A 88 -8.22 17.54 9.96
N ASP A 89 -9.47 17.10 9.81
CA ASP A 89 -10.17 16.22 10.75
C ASP A 89 -9.85 14.73 10.54
N LEU A 90 -8.93 14.42 9.63
CA LEU A 90 -8.46 13.09 9.22
C LEU A 90 -9.48 12.27 8.42
N SER A 91 -10.58 12.87 7.97
CA SER A 91 -11.53 12.24 7.06
C SER A 91 -11.01 12.18 5.63
N PRO A 92 -11.33 11.14 4.84
CA PRO A 92 -10.91 11.02 3.44
C PRO A 92 -11.42 12.19 2.57
N VAL A 93 -10.59 12.70 1.66
CA VAL A 93 -10.97 13.77 0.69
C VAL A 93 -11.89 13.24 -0.42
N GLY A 94 -11.78 11.95 -0.75
CA GLY A 94 -12.54 11.29 -1.79
C GLY A 94 -12.95 9.87 -1.39
N LEU A 95 -13.25 9.02 -2.38
CA LEU A 95 -13.80 7.69 -2.15
C LEU A 95 -13.00 6.94 -1.08
N HIS A 96 -13.71 6.41 -0.09
CA HIS A 96 -13.13 5.50 0.89
C HIS A 96 -14.14 4.41 1.22
N ILE A 97 -13.79 3.16 0.94
CA ILE A 97 -14.62 1.97 1.16
C ILE A 97 -13.88 1.04 2.11
N GLU A 98 -14.57 0.63 3.18
CA GLU A 98 -14.12 -0.38 4.14
C GLU A 98 -15.14 -1.52 4.21
N GLU A 99 -14.72 -2.76 3.96
CA GLU A 99 -15.59 -3.95 4.01
C GLU A 99 -16.86 -3.81 3.15
N GLY A 100 -16.72 -3.27 1.95
CA GLY A 100 -17.80 -3.03 0.99
C GLY A 100 -18.73 -1.87 1.38
N ARG A 101 -18.44 -1.14 2.46
CA ARG A 101 -19.24 0.03 2.90
C ARG A 101 -18.52 1.33 2.54
N GLU A 102 -19.20 2.16 1.76
CA GLU A 102 -18.74 3.52 1.46
C GLU A 102 -18.79 4.39 2.72
N GLN A 103 -17.62 4.91 3.09
CA GLN A 103 -17.43 5.84 4.21
C GLN A 103 -17.34 7.29 3.72
N ALA A 104 -16.88 7.48 2.48
CA ALA A 104 -16.81 8.76 1.79
C ALA A 104 -17.01 8.54 0.29
N PRO A 105 -17.74 9.43 -0.42
CA PRO A 105 -18.07 9.25 -1.82
C PRO A 105 -16.91 9.60 -2.75
N LEU A 106 -16.97 9.11 -3.99
CA LEU A 106 -16.06 9.51 -5.05
C LEU A 106 -16.10 11.03 -5.29
N ASN A 107 -14.93 11.65 -5.35
CA ASN A 107 -14.79 13.08 -5.56
C ASN A 107 -14.06 13.38 -6.88
N THR A 108 -14.81 13.86 -7.87
CA THR A 108 -14.27 14.28 -9.18
C THR A 108 -14.28 15.79 -9.36
N ASN A 109 -14.40 16.55 -8.26
CA ASN A 109 -14.42 18.00 -8.33
C ASN A 109 -13.07 18.53 -8.81
N THR A 110 -13.09 19.71 -9.42
CA THR A 110 -11.86 20.49 -9.68
C THR A 110 -11.51 21.35 -8.47
N GLY A 111 -10.24 21.64 -8.27
CA GLY A 111 -9.81 22.46 -7.14
C GLY A 111 -8.30 22.66 -7.09
N TRP A 112 -7.80 23.03 -5.92
CA TRP A 112 -6.38 23.29 -5.68
C TRP A 112 -5.69 22.10 -4.98
N GLY A 113 -4.37 21.96 -5.20
CA GLY A 113 -3.57 20.91 -4.57
C GLY A 113 -3.52 19.60 -5.36
N ASN A 114 -2.74 18.63 -4.85
CA ASN A 114 -2.42 17.39 -5.58
C ASN A 114 -3.66 16.56 -5.92
N PHE A 115 -4.65 16.49 -5.02
CA PHE A 115 -5.89 15.75 -5.26
C PHE A 115 -6.64 16.21 -6.52
N HIS A 116 -6.51 17.49 -6.86
CA HIS A 116 -7.18 18.12 -7.99
C HIS A 116 -6.26 18.27 -9.21
N LEU A 117 -5.04 17.73 -9.15
CA LEU A 117 -4.18 17.57 -10.32
C LEU A 117 -4.71 16.39 -11.14
N LEU A 118 -5.76 16.66 -11.93
CA LEU A 118 -6.52 15.64 -12.63
C LEU A 118 -5.74 15.00 -13.81
N PRO A 119 -5.92 13.70 -14.06
CA PRO A 119 -6.86 12.81 -13.35
C PRO A 119 -6.35 12.36 -11.98
N ASN A 120 -7.25 12.40 -10.99
CA ASN A 120 -7.09 11.67 -9.74
C ASN A 120 -7.57 10.21 -9.94
N GLY A 121 -7.39 9.34 -8.95
CA GLY A 121 -7.61 7.92 -9.15
C GLY A 121 -7.99 7.16 -7.91
N VAL A 122 -8.41 5.92 -8.12
CA VAL A 122 -8.86 4.99 -7.10
C VAL A 122 -7.96 3.77 -7.12
N PHE A 123 -7.39 3.44 -5.96
CA PHE A 123 -6.86 2.12 -5.68
C PHE A 123 -7.95 1.30 -5.02
N TYR A 124 -8.21 0.09 -5.52
CA TYR A 124 -9.25 -0.79 -5.01
C TYR A 124 -8.77 -2.24 -4.92
N ILE A 125 -9.38 -3.01 -4.01
CA ILE A 125 -9.08 -4.42 -3.74
C ILE A 125 -10.40 -5.17 -3.63
N ASP A 126 -10.50 -6.29 -4.35
CA ASP A 126 -11.63 -7.21 -4.27
C ASP A 126 -11.25 -8.63 -4.71
N GLY A 127 -11.77 -9.63 -4.00
CA GLY A 127 -11.65 -11.04 -4.42
C GLY A 127 -10.22 -11.54 -4.70
N GLY A 128 -9.24 -11.11 -3.91
CA GLY A 128 -7.83 -11.47 -4.11
C GLY A 128 -7.15 -10.76 -5.28
N LYS A 129 -7.76 -9.69 -5.80
CA LYS A 129 -7.24 -8.85 -6.88
C LYS A 129 -7.20 -7.40 -6.42
N ALA A 130 -6.33 -6.64 -7.04
CA ALA A 130 -6.25 -5.21 -6.85
C ALA A 130 -6.17 -4.48 -8.19
N GLY A 131 -6.52 -3.20 -8.18
CA GLY A 131 -6.39 -2.35 -9.36
C GLY A 131 -6.21 -0.89 -8.98
N VAL A 132 -5.63 -0.15 -9.92
CA VAL A 132 -5.52 1.30 -9.89
C VAL A 132 -6.11 1.83 -11.19
N MET A 133 -6.97 2.85 -11.10
CA MET A 133 -7.55 3.49 -12.29
C MET A 133 -7.92 4.95 -12.03
N ALA A 134 -8.00 5.73 -13.10
CA ALA A 134 -8.50 7.10 -13.03
C ALA A 134 -9.95 7.12 -12.50
N ALA A 135 -10.31 8.15 -11.74
CA ALA A 135 -11.61 8.21 -11.06
C ALA A 135 -12.81 8.19 -12.02
N ASP A 136 -12.67 8.81 -13.19
CA ASP A 136 -13.72 8.76 -14.22
C ASP A 136 -13.93 7.33 -14.74
N ALA A 137 -12.84 6.62 -15.04
CA ALA A 137 -12.89 5.22 -15.44
C ALA A 137 -13.48 4.33 -14.33
N TYR A 138 -13.15 4.59 -13.06
CA TYR A 138 -13.71 3.88 -11.92
C TYR A 138 -15.22 4.03 -11.81
N ARG A 139 -15.71 5.27 -11.92
CA ARG A 139 -17.14 5.55 -11.92
C ARG A 139 -17.87 4.78 -13.02
N ASP A 140 -17.30 4.77 -14.22
CA ASP A 140 -17.92 4.17 -15.39
C ASP A 140 -17.87 2.63 -15.35
N ALA A 141 -16.84 2.05 -14.73
CA ALA A 141 -16.69 0.61 -14.54
C ALA A 141 -17.69 0.01 -13.52
N ARG A 142 -18.29 0.83 -12.64
CA ARG A 142 -19.27 0.41 -11.61
C ARG A 142 -18.81 -0.76 -10.74
N ILE A 143 -17.53 -0.75 -10.37
CA ILE A 143 -16.93 -1.75 -9.49
C ILE A 143 -17.46 -1.54 -8.08
N ALA A 144 -17.79 -2.64 -7.39
CA ALA A 144 -18.20 -2.63 -5.98
C ALA A 144 -17.16 -3.40 -5.15
N PRO A 145 -15.98 -2.82 -4.89
CA PRO A 145 -14.89 -3.52 -4.25
C PRO A 145 -15.09 -3.64 -2.75
N ARG A 146 -14.47 -4.64 -2.12
CA ARG A 146 -14.39 -4.74 -0.66
C ARG A 146 -13.65 -3.54 -0.04
N PHE A 147 -12.60 -3.05 -0.69
CA PHE A 147 -11.85 -1.89 -0.23
C PHE A 147 -11.53 -0.95 -1.40
N ALA A 148 -11.60 0.37 -1.16
CA ALA A 148 -11.14 1.38 -2.11
C ALA A 148 -10.69 2.65 -1.40
N THR A 149 -9.64 3.29 -1.90
CA THR A 149 -9.22 4.64 -1.48
C THR A 149 -8.94 5.49 -2.71
N GLN A 150 -9.45 6.71 -2.71
CA GLN A 150 -9.17 7.70 -3.73
C GLN A 150 -8.04 8.62 -3.28
N SER A 151 -7.20 8.96 -4.24
CA SER A 151 -6.16 9.97 -4.06
C SER A 151 -5.86 10.63 -5.40
N GLY A 152 -4.89 11.54 -5.43
CA GLY A 152 -4.47 12.14 -6.68
C GLY A 152 -3.18 12.92 -6.53
N PRO A 153 -2.41 13.03 -7.62
CA PRO A 153 -2.70 12.61 -9.00
C PRO A 153 -2.54 11.10 -9.28
N MET A 154 -3.14 10.60 -10.38
CA MET A 154 -2.64 9.38 -11.03
C MET A 154 -1.16 9.56 -11.38
N LEU A 155 -0.33 8.54 -11.18
CA LEU A 155 1.10 8.58 -11.54
C LEU A 155 1.32 8.06 -12.96
N VAL A 156 0.78 6.87 -13.23
CA VAL A 156 0.84 6.17 -14.51
C VAL A 156 -0.57 5.74 -14.87
N ILE A 157 -0.94 5.92 -16.13
CA ILE A 157 -2.26 5.63 -16.69
C ILE A 157 -2.02 4.85 -17.97
N ASP A 158 -2.35 3.56 -17.96
CA ASP A 158 -2.16 2.66 -19.11
C ASP A 158 -0.74 2.74 -19.72
N GLY A 159 0.27 2.78 -18.86
CA GLY A 159 1.68 2.89 -19.24
C GLY A 159 2.16 4.31 -19.60
N ALA A 160 1.27 5.30 -19.68
CA ALA A 160 1.64 6.70 -19.90
C ALA A 160 1.79 7.45 -18.56
N LEU A 161 2.74 8.38 -18.47
CA LEU A 161 2.85 9.26 -17.30
C LEU A 161 1.71 10.28 -17.32
N HIS A 162 1.33 10.76 -16.13
CA HIS A 162 0.40 11.87 -16.04
C HIS A 162 0.92 13.10 -16.83
N PRO A 163 0.11 13.72 -17.71
CA PRO A 163 0.55 14.76 -18.64
C PRO A 163 1.00 16.09 -17.99
N ARG A 164 0.85 16.24 -16.68
CA ARG A 164 1.20 17.47 -15.95
C ARG A 164 2.54 17.35 -15.22
N PHE A 165 3.20 16.19 -15.31
CA PHE A 165 4.49 15.98 -14.67
C PHE A 165 5.61 16.48 -15.58
N LEU A 166 6.23 17.56 -15.13
CA LEU A 166 7.36 18.17 -15.82
C LEU A 166 8.67 17.53 -15.36
N PRO A 167 9.52 17.04 -16.27
CA PRO A 167 10.85 16.50 -15.93
C PRO A 167 11.74 17.50 -15.19
N ASP A 168 11.58 18.79 -15.49
CA ASP A 168 12.34 19.90 -14.93
C ASP A 168 11.61 20.63 -13.77
N SER A 169 10.52 20.04 -13.25
CA SER A 169 9.77 20.59 -12.11
C SER A 169 10.69 20.92 -10.92
N THR A 170 10.50 22.10 -10.32
CA THR A 170 11.19 22.51 -9.08
C THR A 170 10.50 22.01 -7.81
N SER A 171 9.30 21.43 -7.92
CA SER A 171 8.55 20.87 -6.78
C SER A 171 9.14 19.54 -6.31
N LEU A 172 9.92 19.59 -5.24
CA LEU A 172 10.51 18.43 -4.58
C LEU A 172 9.81 18.16 -3.25
N LYS A 173 9.26 16.95 -3.09
CA LYS A 173 8.59 16.49 -1.86
C LYS A 173 8.87 15.02 -1.65
N THR A 174 8.82 14.55 -0.41
CA THR A 174 8.71 13.11 -0.16
C THR A 174 7.41 12.62 -0.80
N ARG A 175 7.45 11.48 -1.47
CA ARG A 175 6.31 10.92 -2.19
C ARG A 175 6.08 9.50 -1.73
N ASN A 176 4.82 9.11 -1.67
CA ASN A 176 4.43 7.71 -1.64
C ASN A 176 3.32 7.43 -2.67
N GLY A 177 3.15 6.16 -2.99
CA GLY A 177 2.21 5.74 -4.01
C GLY A 177 1.97 4.25 -4.00
N VAL A 178 0.95 3.85 -4.74
CA VAL A 178 0.60 2.46 -4.98
C VAL A 178 0.44 2.22 -6.47
N GLY A 179 1.01 1.14 -6.98
CA GLY A 179 0.84 0.67 -8.35
C GLY A 179 0.38 -0.77 -8.35
N VAL A 180 -0.11 -1.23 -9.51
CA VAL A 180 -0.40 -2.64 -9.76
C VAL A 180 0.38 -3.06 -10.99
N THR A 181 1.18 -4.12 -10.87
CA THR A 181 1.98 -4.67 -11.97
C THR A 181 1.09 -5.33 -13.01
N ALA A 182 1.63 -5.60 -14.20
CA ALA A 182 0.91 -6.39 -15.21
C ALA A 182 0.52 -7.81 -14.73
N ALA A 183 1.24 -8.35 -13.73
CA ALA A 183 0.93 -9.63 -13.11
C ALA A 183 -0.19 -9.55 -12.05
N GLY A 184 -0.61 -8.34 -11.67
CA GLY A 184 -1.65 -8.12 -10.66
C GLY A 184 -1.12 -7.96 -9.23
N GLU A 185 0.19 -7.90 -9.04
CA GLU A 185 0.81 -7.64 -7.73
C GLU A 185 0.69 -6.15 -7.38
N VAL A 186 0.47 -5.85 -6.09
CA VAL A 186 0.42 -4.47 -5.59
C VAL A 186 1.83 -4.04 -5.20
N VAL A 187 2.28 -2.89 -5.69
CA VAL A 187 3.57 -2.31 -5.32
C VAL A 187 3.35 -0.99 -4.59
N PHE A 188 3.74 -0.94 -3.33
CA PHE A 188 3.78 0.29 -2.55
C PHE A 188 5.20 0.87 -2.60
N ALA A 189 5.33 2.16 -2.89
CA ALA A 189 6.63 2.82 -2.92
C ALA A 189 6.63 4.11 -2.11
N VAL A 190 7.77 4.41 -1.48
CA VAL A 190 8.02 5.68 -0.79
C VAL A 190 9.44 6.16 -1.06
N SER A 191 9.59 7.46 -1.35
CA SER A 191 10.92 8.05 -1.56
C SER A 191 11.63 8.30 -0.23
N LYS A 192 12.95 8.05 -0.18
CA LYS A 192 13.76 8.34 1.02
C LYS A 192 14.11 9.82 1.13
N ARG A 193 14.06 10.56 0.03
CA ARG A 193 14.35 11.99 -0.09
C ARG A 193 13.29 12.70 -0.94
N PRO A 194 13.21 14.04 -0.90
CA PRO A 194 12.32 14.79 -1.77
C PRO A 194 12.63 14.58 -3.26
N VAL A 195 11.61 14.24 -4.05
CA VAL A 195 11.70 13.97 -5.49
C VAL A 195 10.59 14.70 -6.26
N ARG A 196 10.76 14.83 -7.58
CA ARG A 196 9.73 15.35 -8.48
C ARG A 196 8.63 14.31 -8.65
N PHE A 197 7.43 14.78 -9.03
CA PHE A 197 6.37 13.88 -9.47
C PHE A 197 6.80 13.07 -10.70
N HIS A 198 7.47 13.70 -11.66
CA HIS A 198 7.97 13.03 -12.86
C HIS A 198 8.86 11.84 -12.50
N ASP A 199 9.90 12.08 -11.70
CA ASP A 199 10.87 11.05 -11.29
C ASP A 199 10.15 9.90 -10.54
N PHE A 200 9.23 10.22 -9.64
CA PHE A 200 8.45 9.22 -8.92
C PHE A 200 7.47 8.43 -9.81
N ALA A 201 6.86 9.05 -10.82
CA ALA A 201 5.99 8.37 -11.76
C ALA A 201 6.79 7.44 -12.70
N THR A 202 7.98 7.87 -13.13
CA THR A 202 8.88 7.02 -13.93
C THR A 202 9.37 5.81 -13.14
N LEU A 203 9.56 5.91 -11.81
CA LEU A 203 9.86 4.73 -10.98
C LEU A 203 8.79 3.65 -11.16
N PHE A 204 7.51 4.02 -11.04
CA PHE A 204 6.41 3.06 -11.21
C PHE A 204 6.36 2.47 -12.62
N ARG A 205 6.51 3.30 -13.65
CA ARG A 205 6.40 2.87 -15.05
C ARG A 205 7.59 2.03 -15.50
N ASP A 206 8.81 2.47 -15.18
CA ASP A 206 10.05 2.00 -15.81
C ASP A 206 10.81 0.96 -14.99
N GLU A 207 10.70 1.01 -13.65
CA GLU A 207 11.47 0.16 -12.73
C GLU A 207 10.59 -0.81 -11.92
N LEU A 208 9.31 -0.47 -11.71
CA LEU A 208 8.35 -1.30 -10.98
C LEU A 208 7.28 -1.93 -11.89
N ASP A 209 7.38 -1.74 -13.20
CA ASP A 209 6.51 -2.32 -14.23
C ASP A 209 4.99 -2.18 -13.94
N CYS A 210 4.60 -1.04 -13.37
CA CYS A 210 3.22 -0.72 -13.03
C CYS A 210 2.57 0.08 -14.18
N PRO A 211 1.71 -0.54 -15.02
CA PRO A 211 0.97 0.20 -16.05
C PRO A 211 -0.01 1.21 -15.46
N ASN A 212 -0.48 1.00 -14.22
CA ASN A 212 -1.31 1.95 -13.52
C ASN A 212 -0.77 2.17 -12.10
N ALA A 213 -0.62 3.43 -11.70
CA ALA A 213 -0.14 3.81 -10.39
C ALA A 213 -0.77 5.12 -9.92
N LEU A 214 -0.88 5.28 -8.61
CA LEU A 214 -1.59 6.35 -7.93
C LEU A 214 -0.71 6.95 -6.84
N PHE A 215 -0.62 8.28 -6.82
CA PHE A 215 -0.01 9.00 -5.72
C PHE A 215 -0.98 9.01 -4.54
N LEU A 216 -0.46 8.72 -3.35
CA LEU A 216 -1.24 8.72 -2.11
C LEU A 216 -1.14 10.09 -1.44
N ASP A 217 -0.70 10.18 -0.19
CA ASP A 217 -0.46 11.46 0.48
C ASP A 217 1.03 11.68 0.80
N GLY A 218 1.59 12.70 0.13
CA GLY A 218 3.01 13.02 0.18
C GLY A 218 3.47 13.89 1.36
N THR A 219 2.58 14.59 2.07
CA THR A 219 3.02 15.47 3.18
C THR A 219 3.53 14.63 4.35
N ILE A 220 2.99 13.42 4.52
CA ILE A 220 3.24 12.57 5.70
C ILE A 220 3.97 11.28 5.34
N SER A 221 3.85 10.76 4.11
CA SER A 221 4.62 9.64 3.53
C SER A 221 5.19 8.67 4.57
N SER A 222 4.32 8.01 5.32
CA SER A 222 4.67 7.20 6.49
C SER A 222 4.58 5.71 6.15
N LEU A 223 5.58 4.96 6.58
CA LEU A 223 5.69 3.52 6.38
C LEU A 223 5.91 2.78 7.71
N TYR A 224 5.20 1.66 7.86
CA TYR A 224 5.45 0.62 8.82
C TYR A 224 5.86 -0.65 8.07
N ALA A 225 7.13 -1.02 8.18
CA ALA A 225 7.73 -2.19 7.56
C ALA A 225 8.77 -2.78 8.54
N PRO A 226 8.35 -3.69 9.44
CA PRO A 226 9.21 -4.23 10.50
C PRO A 226 10.38 -5.05 9.94
N ASP A 227 10.21 -5.70 8.78
CA ASP A 227 11.27 -6.49 8.12
C ASP A 227 12.51 -5.68 7.75
N ILE A 228 12.35 -4.37 7.56
CA ILE A 228 13.44 -3.42 7.30
C ILE A 228 13.64 -2.44 8.47
N ASN A 229 13.07 -2.75 9.64
CA ASN A 229 13.12 -1.93 10.85
C ASN A 229 12.67 -0.46 10.64
N ARG A 230 11.66 -0.23 9.79
CA ARG A 230 11.09 1.11 9.54
C ARG A 230 9.72 1.27 10.19
N HIS A 231 9.61 2.27 11.07
CA HIS A 231 8.44 2.52 11.90
C HIS A 231 8.17 4.03 12.03
N ASP A 232 7.49 4.62 11.05
CA ASP A 232 7.23 6.06 11.02
C ASP A 232 6.09 6.46 11.98
N ARG A 233 6.24 7.62 12.66
CA ARG A 233 5.34 8.08 13.74
C ARG A 233 5.16 9.60 13.82
N LEU A 234 5.59 10.34 12.80
CA LEU A 234 5.79 11.79 12.92
C LEU A 234 4.48 12.59 12.90
N PHE A 235 3.45 12.10 12.20
CA PHE A 235 2.22 12.86 11.97
C PHE A 235 0.97 12.00 12.18
N PRO A 236 -0.15 12.61 12.58
CA PRO A 236 -1.43 11.93 12.58
C PRO A 236 -1.88 11.64 11.14
N MET A 237 -2.32 10.42 10.88
CA MET A 237 -2.76 9.93 9.57
C MET A 237 -4.28 9.73 9.54
N GLY A 238 -4.88 10.04 8.39
CA GLY A 238 -6.26 9.67 8.05
C GLY A 238 -6.34 8.24 7.51
N PRO A 239 -6.69 8.03 6.24
CA PRO A 239 -6.70 6.71 5.62
C PRO A 239 -5.35 6.00 5.75
N MET A 240 -5.38 4.70 6.00
CA MET A 240 -4.24 3.81 6.07
C MET A 240 -4.53 2.55 5.26
N ILE A 241 -3.49 2.05 4.62
CA ILE A 241 -3.47 0.75 3.93
C ILE A 241 -2.61 -0.17 4.78
N ALA A 242 -3.09 -1.37 5.08
CA ALA A 242 -2.34 -2.34 5.84
C ALA A 242 -2.45 -3.74 5.23
N VAL A 243 -1.34 -4.49 5.29
CA VAL A 243 -1.36 -5.94 5.10
C VAL A 243 -1.48 -6.56 6.48
N VAL A 244 -2.46 -7.45 6.64
CA VAL A 244 -2.76 -8.07 7.94
C VAL A 244 -2.56 -9.58 7.93
N GLY A 245 -1.99 -10.09 9.00
CA GLY A 245 -1.87 -11.51 9.28
C GLY A 245 -2.67 -11.90 10.53
N LYS A 246 -2.83 -13.21 10.76
CA LYS A 246 -3.45 -13.76 11.97
C LYS A 246 -2.40 -14.39 12.85
N PHE A 247 -2.45 -14.12 14.16
CA PHE A 247 -1.53 -14.80 15.07
C PHE A 247 -1.70 -16.32 14.95
N PRO A 248 -0.60 -17.10 15.02
CA PRO A 248 -0.69 -18.55 15.13
C PRO A 248 -1.58 -18.89 16.32
N ARG A 249 -2.58 -19.74 16.10
CA ARG A 249 -3.41 -20.30 17.17
C ARG A 249 -2.62 -21.31 17.99
#